data_AF-A0A7R9VP73-F1
#
_entry.id   AF-A0A7R9VP73-F1
#
_cell.length_a   1.000
_cell.length_b   1.000
_cell.length_c   1.000
_cell.angle_alpha   90.00
_cell.angle_beta   90.00
_cell.angle_gamma   90.00
#
_symmetry.space_group_name_H-M   'P 1'
#
loop_
_entity.id
_entity.type
_entity.pdbx_description
1 polymer ?
#
loop_
_entity_poly.entity_id
_entity_poly.type
_entity_poly.pdbx_seq_one_letter_code
_entity_poly.pdbx_strand_id
1 'polypeptide(L)'
;YASVLGQTSLVVEKRDHIGGNCFDYVDNETGIRVSKYGAHLFHTKYERVWEYVQMFSEWTPYEHKVLGKIGDKHVPIPVNIDTVNELFDLTIKDSKEMDEWLEKE
;
A
#
# COMPACT_ATOMS: atom_id res chain seq x y z
N TYR A 1 2.31 8.82 24.34
CA TYR A 1 3.27 9.16 25.42
C TYR A 1 2.72 10.16 26.43
N ALA A 2 1.97 11.21 26.05
CA ALA A 2 1.40 12.12 27.06
C ALA A 2 0.55 11.40 28.13
N SER A 3 -0.39 10.55 27.71
CA SER A 3 -1.18 9.70 28.63
C SER A 3 -0.34 8.71 29.45
N VAL A 4 0.70 8.14 28.85
CA VAL A 4 1.62 7.18 29.50
C VAL A 4 2.54 7.86 30.52
N LEU A 5 2.94 9.10 30.26
CA LEU A 5 3.85 9.90 31.10
C LEU A 5 3.09 10.80 32.09
N GLY A 6 1.75 10.72 32.13
CA GLY A 6 0.92 11.57 33.00
C GLY A 6 0.98 13.06 32.63
N GLN A 7 1.26 13.38 31.37
CA GLN A 7 1.37 14.75 30.87
C GLN A 7 0.10 15.18 30.14
N THR A 8 -0.16 16.49 30.13
CA THR A 8 -1.25 17.09 29.37
C THR A 8 -0.83 17.37 27.92
N SER A 9 -1.76 17.19 26.99
CA SER A 9 -1.56 17.51 25.58
C SER A 9 -2.85 18.06 24.99
N LEU A 10 -2.74 19.12 24.19
CA LEU A 10 -3.83 19.69 23.41
C LEU A 10 -3.60 19.31 21.94
N VAL A 11 -4.50 18.52 21.37
CA VAL A 11 -4.52 18.17 19.95
C VAL A 11 -5.58 19.03 19.27
N VAL A 12 -5.19 19.78 18.24
CA VAL A 12 -6.09 20.64 17.47
C VAL A 12 -6.11 20.15 16.03
N GLU A 13 -7.30 19.89 15.50
CA GLU A 13 -7.55 19.48 14.12
C GLU A 13 -8.60 20.42 13.54
N LYS A 14 -8.37 20.88 12.30
CA LYS A 14 -9.26 21.82 11.61
C LYS A 14 -10.41 21.10 10.91
N ARG A 15 -10.21 19.83 10.56
CA ARG A 15 -11.22 18.97 9.95
C ARG A 15 -12.22 18.52 11.01
N ASP A 16 -13.32 17.95 10.56
CA ASP A 16 -14.38 17.38 11.37
C ASP A 16 -14.07 15.95 11.87
N HIS A 17 -12.86 15.45 11.60
CA HIS A 17 -12.41 14.12 12.01
C HIS A 17 -10.90 14.10 12.27
N ILE A 18 -10.44 13.12 13.06
CA ILE A 18 -9.03 12.85 13.32
C ILE A 18 -8.40 11.97 12.21
N GLY A 19 -7.11 11.63 12.34
CA GLY A 19 -6.43 10.65 11.49
C GLY A 19 -5.80 11.21 10.21
N GLY A 20 -6.00 12.50 9.91
CA GLY A 20 -5.39 13.15 8.76
C GLY A 20 -5.85 12.51 7.45
N ASN A 21 -4.91 12.21 6.55
CA ASN A 21 -5.23 11.55 5.27
C ASN A 21 -5.53 10.05 5.44
N CYS A 22 -5.09 9.43 6.54
CA CYS A 22 -5.38 8.03 6.85
C CYS A 22 -6.80 7.82 7.41
N PHE A 23 -7.60 8.88 7.52
CA PHE A 23 -8.98 8.77 8.00
C PHE A 23 -9.82 7.87 7.08
N ASP A 24 -10.48 6.91 7.69
CA ASP A 24 -11.53 6.09 7.10
C ASP A 24 -12.83 6.21 7.89
N TYR A 25 -13.93 5.78 7.27
CA TYR A 25 -15.24 5.71 7.90
C TYR A 25 -16.03 4.52 7.34
N VAL A 26 -17.00 4.05 8.10
CA VAL A 26 -17.96 3.06 7.60
C VAL A 26 -19.10 3.81 6.94
N ASP A 27 -19.29 3.57 5.64
CA ASP A 27 -20.41 4.13 4.90
C ASP A 27 -21.72 3.52 5.38
N ASN A 28 -22.71 4.35 5.72
CA ASN A 28 -23.95 3.90 6.36
C ASN A 28 -24.89 3.16 5.41
N GLU A 29 -24.80 3.40 4.10
CA GLU A 29 -25.68 2.77 3.11
C GLU A 29 -25.16 1.39 2.71
N THR A 30 -23.84 1.26 2.55
CA THR A 30 -23.20 0.03 2.06
C THR A 30 -22.58 -0.83 3.15
N GLY A 31 -22.29 -0.25 4.33
CA GLY A 31 -21.53 -0.90 5.39
C GLY A 31 -20.04 -1.08 5.09
N ILE A 32 -19.54 -0.53 3.98
CA ILE A 32 -18.14 -0.67 3.56
C ILE A 32 -17.28 0.37 4.28
N ARG A 33 -16.07 -0.04 4.71
CA ARG A 33 -15.07 0.89 5.22
C ARG A 33 -14.35 1.58 4.07
N VAL A 34 -14.40 2.91 4.04
CA VAL A 34 -13.87 3.74 2.96
C VAL A 34 -12.76 4.64 3.48
N SER A 35 -11.57 4.53 2.89
CA SER A 35 -10.49 5.50 3.10
C SER A 35 -10.82 6.79 2.34
N LYS A 36 -11.15 7.86 3.06
CA LYS A 36 -11.71 9.11 2.48
C LYS A 36 -10.75 9.79 1.49
N TYR A 37 -9.44 9.62 1.69
CA TYR A 37 -8.40 10.33 0.94
C TYR A 37 -7.52 9.40 0.10
N GLY A 38 -8.13 8.34 -0.44
CA GLY A 38 -7.42 7.33 -1.25
C GLY A 38 -6.92 6.15 -0.43
N ALA A 39 -6.48 5.10 -1.11
CA ALA A 39 -6.06 3.86 -0.48
C ALA A 39 -4.82 4.10 0.42
N HIS A 40 -4.94 3.73 1.69
CA HIS A 40 -3.83 3.74 2.65
C HIS A 40 -3.56 2.30 3.08
N LEU A 41 -2.43 1.78 2.63
CA LEU A 41 -2.05 0.39 2.82
C LEU A 41 -0.79 0.38 3.66
N PHE A 42 -0.92 -0.12 4.89
CA PHE A 42 0.20 -0.11 5.82
C PHE A 42 1.24 -1.16 5.41
N HIS A 43 2.50 -0.73 5.35
CA HIS A 43 3.64 -1.63 5.20
C HIS A 43 4.84 -1.04 5.94
N THR A 44 5.66 -1.90 6.53
CA THR A 44 6.90 -1.49 7.20
C THR A 44 7.92 -2.62 7.16
N LYS A 45 9.20 -2.26 7.08
CA LYS A 45 10.32 -3.19 7.30
C LYS A 45 10.87 -3.16 8.73
N TYR A 46 10.31 -2.30 9.58
CA TYR A 46 10.79 -2.05 10.93
C TYR A 46 9.90 -2.74 11.95
N GLU A 47 10.45 -3.75 12.62
CA GLU A 47 9.76 -4.52 13.65
C GLU A 47 9.21 -3.63 14.77
N ARG A 48 10.01 -2.71 15.31
CA ARG A 48 9.55 -1.74 16.34
C ARG A 48 8.32 -0.94 15.95
N VAL A 49 8.14 -0.65 14.65
CA VAL A 49 6.99 0.09 14.14
C VAL A 49 5.79 -0.85 14.06
N TRP A 50 6.01 -2.08 13.60
CA TRP A 50 4.99 -3.12 13.55
C TRP A 50 4.44 -3.46 14.95
N GLU A 51 5.33 -3.67 15.92
CA GLU A 51 4.97 -3.89 17.32
C GLU A 51 4.14 -2.73 17.88
N TYR A 52 4.56 -1.49 17.61
CA TYR A 52 3.86 -0.31 18.07
C TYR A 52 2.44 -0.20 17.51
N VAL A 53 2.25 -0.36 16.20
CA VAL A 53 0.91 -0.19 15.61
C VAL A 53 -0.07 -1.31 15.99
N GLN A 54 0.44 -2.51 16.30
CA GLN A 54 -0.37 -3.62 16.82
C GLN A 54 -0.93 -3.35 18.22
N MET A 55 -0.39 -2.38 18.97
CA MET A 55 -0.94 -2.00 20.27
C MET A 55 -2.30 -1.28 20.18
N PHE A 56 -2.68 -0.78 19.01
CA PHE A 56 -3.86 0.09 18.83
C PHE A 56 -4.97 -0.51 17.96
N SER A 57 -4.69 -1.61 17.25
CA SER A 57 -5.67 -2.31 16.41
C SER A 57 -5.19 -3.72 16.10
N GLU A 58 -6.14 -4.60 15.81
CA GLU A 58 -5.89 -5.84 15.09
C GLU A 58 -5.59 -5.55 13.61
N TRP A 59 -4.83 -6.44 12.98
CA TRP A 59 -4.39 -6.30 11.59
C TRP A 59 -4.75 -7.53 10.77
N THR A 60 -5.21 -7.29 9.54
CA THR A 60 -5.46 -8.35 8.56
C THR A 60 -4.29 -8.42 7.59
N PRO A 61 -3.67 -9.60 7.36
CA PRO A 61 -2.64 -9.77 6.35
C PRO A 61 -3.20 -9.42 4.97
N TYR A 62 -2.54 -8.47 4.29
CA TYR A 62 -2.92 -8.03 2.95
C TYR A 62 -1.68 -7.64 2.16
N GLU A 63 -1.49 -8.26 0.99
CA GLU A 63 -0.45 -7.89 0.03
C GLU A 63 -1.09 -7.15 -1.14
N HIS A 64 -0.76 -5.87 -1.26
CA HIS A 64 -1.30 -5.06 -2.35
C HIS A 64 -0.64 -5.42 -3.67
N LYS A 65 -1.46 -5.60 -4.70
CA LYS A 65 -1.01 -5.81 -6.08
C LYS A 65 -1.70 -4.78 -6.96
N VAL A 66 -0.92 -4.13 -7.82
CA VAL A 66 -1.40 -3.11 -8.75
C VAL A 66 -1.25 -3.63 -10.17
N LEU A 67 -2.24 -3.33 -11.00
CA LEU A 67 -2.17 -3.51 -12.45
C LEU A 67 -2.15 -2.14 -13.12
N GLY A 68 -1.22 -1.94 -14.04
CA GLY A 68 -1.22 -0.83 -14.98
C GLY A 68 -1.91 -1.23 -16.28
N LYS A 69 -2.71 -0.34 -16.86
CA LYS A 69 -3.28 -0.53 -18.20
C LYS A 69 -2.42 0.19 -19.23
N ILE A 70 -1.83 -0.55 -20.15
CA ILE A 70 -0.98 -0.02 -21.24
C ILE A 70 -1.55 -0.51 -22.56
N GLY A 71 -2.15 0.42 -23.32
CA GLY A 71 -2.99 0.05 -24.45
C GLY A 71 -4.15 -0.84 -24.00
N ASP A 72 -4.24 -2.04 -24.59
CA ASP A 72 -5.24 -3.05 -24.24
C ASP A 72 -4.74 -4.08 -23.20
N LYS A 73 -3.45 -4.03 -22.82
CA LYS A 73 -2.84 -4.97 -21.89
C LYS A 73 -2.93 -4.47 -20.44
N HIS A 74 -3.17 -5.39 -19.50
CA HIS A 74 -3.08 -5.12 -18.06
C HIS A 74 -1.86 -5.84 -17.51
N VAL A 75 -0.92 -5.09 -16.95
CA VAL A 75 0.40 -5.60 -16.56
C VAL A 75 0.70 -5.31 -15.10
N PRO A 76 1.45 -6.17 -14.40
CA PRO A 76 1.87 -5.92 -13.02
C PRO A 76 2.66 -4.62 -12.90
N ILE A 77 2.41 -3.88 -11.81
CA ILE A 77 3.19 -2.72 -11.39
C ILE A 77 3.57 -2.92 -9.91
N PRO A 78 4.84 -2.72 -9.51
CA PRO A 78 5.99 -2.28 -10.31
C PRO A 78 6.40 -3.26 -11.42
N VAL A 79 7.14 -2.74 -12.41
CA VAL A 79 7.63 -3.51 -13.56
C VAL A 79 8.45 -4.71 -13.08
N ASN A 80 8.10 -5.90 -13.57
CA ASN A 80 8.83 -7.15 -13.36
C ASN A 80 8.90 -7.96 -14.67
N ILE A 81 9.43 -9.19 -14.60
CA ILE A 81 9.53 -10.10 -15.76
C ILE A 81 8.16 -10.34 -16.40
N ASP A 82 7.10 -10.50 -15.61
CA ASP A 82 5.74 -10.69 -16.14
C ASP A 82 5.26 -9.47 -16.92
N THR A 83 5.54 -8.26 -16.43
CA THR A 83 5.24 -7.01 -17.14
C THR A 83 5.93 -6.99 -18.51
N VAL A 84 7.19 -7.37 -18.57
CA VAL A 84 8.00 -7.36 -19.80
C VAL A 84 7.50 -8.42 -20.77
N ASN A 85 7.30 -9.64 -20.30
CA ASN A 85 6.74 -10.73 -21.09
C ASN A 85 5.39 -10.35 -21.69
N GLU A 86 4.50 -9.77 -20.88
CA GLU A 86 3.17 -9.36 -21.35
C GLU A 86 3.26 -8.22 -22.36
N LEU A 87 4.08 -7.18 -22.13
CA LEU A 87 4.14 -6.04 -23.06
C LEU A 87 4.78 -6.40 -24.41
N PHE A 88 5.86 -7.18 -24.39
CA PHE A 88 6.69 -7.46 -25.56
C PHE A 88 6.48 -8.86 -26.17
N ASP A 89 5.49 -9.61 -25.67
CA ASP A 89 5.16 -10.97 -26.13
C ASP A 89 6.37 -11.93 -26.02
N LEU A 90 7.06 -11.88 -24.87
CA LEU A 90 8.26 -12.67 -24.57
C LEU A 90 7.98 -13.81 -23.57
N THR A 91 8.96 -14.68 -23.36
CA THR A 91 8.90 -15.80 -22.40
C THR A 91 10.16 -15.90 -21.54
N ILE A 92 10.60 -14.77 -20.99
CA ILE A 92 11.74 -14.68 -20.05
C ILE A 92 11.37 -15.41 -18.76
N LYS A 93 12.25 -16.29 -18.27
CA LYS A 93 11.98 -17.19 -17.14
C LYS A 93 12.65 -16.77 -15.84
N ASP A 94 13.79 -16.10 -15.93
CA ASP A 94 14.59 -15.76 -14.77
C ASP A 94 15.35 -14.43 -14.96
N SER A 95 16.06 -14.02 -13.92
CA SER A 95 16.82 -12.76 -13.93
C SER A 95 17.95 -12.78 -14.96
N LYS A 96 18.54 -13.94 -15.26
CA LYS A 96 19.64 -14.02 -16.20
C LYS A 96 19.14 -13.80 -17.63
N GLU A 97 18.05 -14.46 -18.03
CA GLU A 97 17.41 -14.22 -19.32
C GLU A 97 16.92 -12.76 -19.44
N MET A 98 16.46 -12.16 -18.34
CA MET A 98 16.07 -10.76 -18.29
C MET A 98 17.26 -9.83 -18.53
N ASP A 99 18.38 -10.05 -17.85
CA ASP A 99 19.60 -9.27 -18.02
C ASP A 99 20.14 -9.39 -19.46
N GLU A 100 20.13 -10.60 -20.04
CA GLU A 100 20.53 -10.83 -21.44
C GLU A 100 19.61 -10.14 -22.46
N TRP A 101 18.32 -9.96 -22.14
CA TRP A 101 17.39 -9.19 -22.97
C TRP A 101 17.64 -7.69 -22.83
N LEU A 102 17.81 -7.19 -21.59
CA LEU A 102 18.09 -5.77 -21.31
C LEU A 102 19.41 -5.30 -21.93
N GLU A 103 20.42 -6.15 -22.07
CA GLU A 103 21.68 -5.81 -22.74
C GLU A 103 21.55 -5.65 -24.27
N LYS A 104 20.48 -6.21 -24.87
CA LYS A 104 20.27 -6.19 -26.32
C LYS A 104 19.39 -5.04 -26.81
N GLU A 105 18.57 -4.46 -25.92
CA GLU A 105 17.70 -3.31 -26.18
C GLU A 105 18.42 -1.97 -25.94
#